data_AF-A0A9E2ZY18-F1
#
_entry.id   AF-A0A9E2ZY18-F1
#
_cell.length_a   1.000
_cell.length_b   1.000
_cell.length_c   1.000
_cell.angle_alpha   90.00
_cell.angle_beta   90.00
_cell.angle_gamma   90.00
#
_symmetry.space_group_name_H-M   'P 1'
#
loop_
_entity.id
_entity.type
_entity.pdbx_description
1 polymer ?
#
loop_
_entity_poly.entity_id
_entity_poly.type
_entity_poly.pdbx_seq_one_letter_code
_entity_poly.pdbx_strand_id
1 'polypeptide(L)'
;MKFIVLVAAAVLGFAGQAAAQSSKTATFTELVAPIAFYPDVLVAQVLAASTHPDEIGNAGAWLDGEHSWDARQLAQEVDGNHWHPDIKALALTRPVLETMRRNVQWAKALGEAYASNPSGVVAAVQAVRHKAQAAGELVSSSGQRVVVAGAMIHLEPVDAQYVYVPGAGVFDVAAYERFGWGWHAWQINWTKGDVRYQDAPLASD
;
A
#
# COMPACT_ATOMS: atom_id res chain seq x y z
N MET A 1 -60.50 3.40 -55.19
CA MET A 1 -59.09 3.69 -54.90
C MET A 1 -58.88 3.44 -53.40
N LYS A 2 -58.29 2.32 -52.93
CA LYS A 2 -56.84 2.15 -52.64
C LYS A 2 -56.25 3.49 -52.15
N PHE A 3 -55.88 3.68 -50.88
CA PHE A 3 -54.80 2.97 -50.18
C PHE A 3 -55.03 2.78 -48.67
N ILE A 4 -54.49 1.66 -48.19
CA ILE A 4 -54.22 1.27 -46.80
C ILE A 4 -52.90 1.91 -46.36
N VAL A 5 -52.77 2.42 -45.13
CA VAL A 5 -51.65 2.17 -44.19
C VAL A 5 -52.11 2.49 -42.76
N LEU A 6 -52.17 1.44 -41.92
CA LEU A 6 -52.16 1.46 -40.45
C LEU A 6 -50.73 1.75 -39.95
N VAL A 7 -50.56 2.28 -38.73
CA VAL A 7 -49.74 1.66 -37.66
C VAL A 7 -49.59 2.58 -36.43
N ALA A 8 -49.94 1.97 -35.29
CA ALA A 8 -49.44 2.04 -33.91
C ALA A 8 -49.01 3.36 -33.26
N ALA A 9 -49.68 3.62 -32.13
CA ALA A 9 -49.11 4.31 -30.98
C ALA A 9 -47.95 3.49 -30.39
N ALA A 10 -46.81 4.15 -30.16
CA ALA A 10 -45.78 3.67 -29.24
C ALA A 10 -45.14 4.89 -28.56
N VAL A 11 -45.26 4.90 -27.24
CA VAL A 11 -44.72 5.91 -26.33
C VAL A 11 -43.19 5.94 -26.45
N LEU A 12 -42.64 7.15 -26.50
CA LEU A 12 -41.21 7.45 -26.49
C LEU A 12 -40.51 6.74 -25.32
N GLY A 13 -39.62 5.80 -25.66
CA GLY A 13 -38.60 5.32 -24.75
C GLY A 13 -37.42 6.30 -24.73
N PHE A 14 -37.06 6.79 -23.54
CA PHE A 14 -35.70 7.21 -23.24
C PHE A 14 -35.31 6.65 -21.87
N ALA A 15 -34.43 5.66 -21.94
CA ALA A 15 -33.35 5.36 -21.01
C ALA A 15 -33.36 6.14 -19.68
N GLY A 16 -33.98 5.54 -18.66
CA GLY A 16 -33.92 6.00 -17.27
C GLY A 16 -33.49 4.89 -16.32
N GLN A 17 -32.55 4.03 -16.73
CA GLN A 17 -31.97 2.98 -15.89
C GLN A 17 -30.58 2.58 -16.42
N ALA A 18 -29.63 3.53 -16.35
CA ALA A 18 -28.21 3.24 -16.53
C ALA A 18 -27.32 4.17 -15.69
N ALA A 19 -27.86 4.75 -14.62
CA ALA A 19 -27.11 5.54 -13.64
C ALA A 19 -27.12 4.91 -12.24
N ALA A 20 -27.47 3.63 -12.12
CA ALA A 20 -26.88 2.79 -11.08
C ALA A 20 -25.43 2.55 -11.50
N GLN A 21 -24.60 3.59 -11.39
CA GLN A 21 -23.16 3.43 -11.37
C GLN A 21 -22.88 2.35 -10.34
N SER A 22 -22.36 1.23 -10.83
CA SER A 22 -21.87 0.13 -10.04
C SER A 22 -20.74 0.69 -9.17
N SER A 23 -21.09 1.27 -8.01
CA SER A 23 -20.17 1.38 -6.89
C SER A 23 -20.01 -0.03 -6.37
N LYS A 24 -19.27 -0.84 -7.13
CA LYS A 24 -18.82 -2.14 -6.69
C LYS A 24 -17.89 -1.81 -5.53
N THR A 25 -18.37 -2.01 -4.30
CA THR A 25 -17.52 -1.93 -3.11
C THR A 25 -16.32 -2.84 -3.39
N ALA A 26 -15.13 -2.24 -3.47
CA ALA A 26 -13.91 -3.00 -3.67
C ALA A 26 -13.81 -4.02 -2.52
N THR A 27 -13.63 -5.29 -2.88
CA THR A 27 -13.36 -6.33 -1.89
C THR A 27 -12.01 -6.02 -1.21
N PHE A 28 -11.79 -6.48 0.03
CA PHE A 28 -10.49 -6.29 0.67
C PHE A 28 -9.35 -6.85 -0.18
N THR A 29 -9.57 -7.96 -0.90
CA THR A 29 -8.59 -8.54 -1.82
C THR A 29 -8.26 -7.60 -2.99
N GLU A 30 -9.26 -6.96 -3.61
CA GLU A 30 -9.02 -5.94 -4.66
C GLU A 30 -8.29 -4.72 -4.08
N LEU A 31 -8.63 -4.32 -2.86
CA LEU A 31 -8.06 -3.15 -2.18
C LEU A 31 -6.58 -3.34 -1.83
N VAL A 32 -6.19 -4.52 -1.33
CA VAL A 32 -4.81 -4.81 -0.90
C VAL A 32 -3.91 -5.36 -2.00
N ALA A 33 -4.45 -5.70 -3.17
CA ALA A 33 -3.68 -6.27 -4.28
C ALA A 33 -2.41 -5.47 -4.63
N PRO A 34 -2.41 -4.12 -4.66
CA PRO A 34 -1.19 -3.35 -4.97
C PRO A 34 -0.05 -3.53 -3.97
N ILE A 35 -0.34 -3.91 -2.73
CA ILE A 35 0.64 -4.02 -1.64
C ILE A 35 0.89 -5.48 -1.22
N ALA A 36 0.10 -6.43 -1.72
CA ALA A 36 0.13 -7.81 -1.24
C ALA A 36 1.49 -8.51 -1.44
N PHE A 37 2.28 -8.07 -2.42
CA PHE A 37 3.62 -8.61 -2.70
C PHE A 37 4.76 -7.74 -2.18
N TYR A 38 4.45 -6.71 -1.38
CA TYR A 38 5.47 -5.96 -0.68
C TYR A 38 6.01 -6.78 0.49
N PRO A 39 7.28 -6.54 0.89
CA PRO A 39 7.79 -7.06 2.15
C PRO A 39 6.88 -6.66 3.32
N ASP A 40 6.83 -7.50 4.35
CA ASP A 40 5.91 -7.35 5.49
C ASP A 40 6.04 -5.97 6.16
N VAL A 41 7.26 -5.44 6.29
CA VAL A 41 7.51 -4.09 6.82
C VAL A 41 6.78 -3.02 6.01
N LEU A 42 6.78 -3.16 4.69
CA LEU A 42 6.31 -2.13 3.78
C LEU A 42 4.80 -2.20 3.68
N VAL A 43 4.22 -3.40 3.80
CA VAL A 43 2.78 -3.55 4.04
C VAL A 43 2.39 -2.83 5.33
N ALA A 44 3.12 -3.05 6.43
CA ALA A 44 2.82 -2.41 7.71
C ALA A 44 2.88 -0.87 7.62
N GLN A 45 3.95 -0.33 7.02
CA GLN A 45 4.13 1.11 6.80
C GLN A 45 3.02 1.70 5.92
N VAL A 46 2.64 1.02 4.82
CA VAL A 46 1.57 1.50 3.93
C VAL A 46 0.20 1.47 4.63
N LEU A 47 -0.10 0.43 5.42
CA LEU A 47 -1.33 0.36 6.19
C LEU A 47 -1.40 1.48 7.24
N ALA A 48 -0.30 1.73 7.96
CA ALA A 48 -0.21 2.84 8.92
C ALA A 48 -0.34 4.20 8.21
N ALA A 49 0.46 4.46 7.17
CA ALA A 49 0.38 5.70 6.39
C ALA A 49 -1.02 5.96 5.79
N SER A 50 -1.75 4.91 5.41
CA SER A 50 -3.08 5.05 4.84
C SER A 50 -4.10 5.67 5.81
N THR A 51 -3.83 5.65 7.13
CA THR A 51 -4.65 6.34 8.13
C THR A 51 -4.30 7.83 8.28
N HIS A 52 -3.29 8.32 7.55
CA HIS A 52 -2.83 9.72 7.53
C HIS A 52 -2.80 10.31 6.10
N PRO A 53 -3.93 10.31 5.36
CA PRO A 53 -3.96 10.64 3.94
C PRO A 53 -3.58 12.09 3.60
N ASP A 54 -3.75 13.01 4.55
CA ASP A 54 -3.31 14.40 4.43
C ASP A 54 -1.79 14.52 4.47
N GLU A 55 -1.13 13.79 5.36
CA GLU A 55 0.34 13.76 5.44
C GLU A 55 0.99 13.15 4.19
N ILE A 56 0.36 12.16 3.56
CA ILE A 56 0.84 11.59 2.28
C ILE A 56 0.98 12.67 1.20
N GLY A 57 -0.04 13.53 1.07
CA GLY A 57 -0.03 14.63 0.10
C GLY A 57 1.06 15.65 0.41
N ASN A 58 1.17 16.05 1.67
CA ASN A 58 2.16 17.02 2.14
C ASN A 58 3.59 16.51 1.96
N ALA A 59 3.86 15.26 2.34
CA ALA A 59 5.17 14.64 2.20
C ALA A 59 5.57 14.51 0.73
N GLY A 60 4.65 14.09 -0.14
CA GLY A 60 4.93 14.04 -1.58
C GLY A 60 5.25 15.40 -2.19
N ALA A 61 4.48 16.45 -1.85
CA ALA A 61 4.76 17.80 -2.32
C ALA A 61 6.12 18.34 -1.82
N TRP A 62 6.51 18.00 -0.59
CA TRP A 62 7.83 18.34 -0.06
C TRP A 62 8.96 17.61 -0.81
N LEU A 63 8.76 16.34 -1.13
CA LEU A 63 9.70 15.51 -1.90
C LEU A 63 9.83 15.95 -3.36
N ASP A 64 8.79 16.56 -3.95
CA ASP A 64 8.75 17.12 -5.31
C ASP A 64 9.63 18.37 -5.46
N GLY A 65 10.06 19.02 -4.37
CA GLY A 65 10.88 20.23 -4.37
C GLY A 65 12.31 20.08 -4.93
N GLU A 66 12.59 19.00 -5.66
CA GLU A 66 13.83 18.63 -6.34
C GLU A 66 15.10 18.83 -5.49
N HIS A 67 15.30 17.89 -4.56
CA HIS A 67 16.48 17.83 -3.73
C HIS A 67 17.30 16.59 -4.10
N SER A 68 18.54 16.78 -4.55
CA SER A 68 19.51 15.73 -4.89
C SER A 68 20.17 15.11 -3.66
N TRP A 69 19.36 14.79 -2.65
CA TRP A 69 19.83 14.20 -1.41
C TRP A 69 20.14 12.72 -1.56
N ASP A 70 21.25 12.28 -0.97
CA ASP A 70 21.46 10.86 -0.71
C ASP A 70 20.49 10.35 0.38
N ALA A 71 20.47 9.03 0.61
CA ALA A 71 19.56 8.42 1.59
C ALA A 71 19.76 8.96 3.02
N ARG A 72 20.99 9.32 3.40
CA ARG A 72 21.30 9.83 4.75
C ARG A 72 20.83 11.28 4.90
N GLN A 73 21.11 12.13 3.92
CA GLN A 73 20.65 13.51 3.90
C GLN A 73 19.13 13.57 3.88
N LEU A 74 18.50 12.78 3.02
CA LEU A 74 17.04 12.71 2.98
C LEU A 74 16.46 12.29 4.34
N ALA A 75 17.06 11.30 5.01
CA ALA A 75 16.60 10.88 6.32
C ALA A 75 16.71 11.98 7.40
N GLN A 76 17.78 12.77 7.38
CA GLN A 76 17.95 13.91 8.29
C GLN A 76 16.89 14.99 8.04
N GLU A 77 16.62 15.30 6.78
CA GLU A 77 15.64 16.33 6.41
C GLU A 77 14.21 15.86 6.70
N VAL A 78 13.91 14.57 6.48
CA VAL A 78 12.64 13.95 6.86
C VAL A 78 12.44 13.95 8.39
N ASP A 79 13.51 13.78 9.17
CA ASP A 79 13.43 13.84 10.64
C ASP A 79 12.89 15.19 11.15
N GLY A 80 13.34 16.28 10.53
CA GLY A 80 12.92 17.65 10.87
C GLY A 80 11.45 17.94 10.61
N ASN A 81 10.74 17.06 9.89
CA ASN A 81 9.30 17.20 9.64
C ASN A 81 8.48 16.63 10.81
N HIS A 82 7.30 17.21 11.05
CA HIS A 82 6.35 16.76 12.07
C HIS A 82 5.47 15.57 11.63
N TRP A 83 5.88 14.84 10.59
CA TRP A 83 5.11 13.73 10.05
C TRP A 83 5.12 12.51 10.98
N HIS A 84 4.08 11.70 10.87
CA HIS A 84 3.97 10.42 11.55
C HIS A 84 5.11 9.48 11.10
N PRO A 85 5.63 8.59 11.97
CA PRO A 85 6.75 7.71 11.63
C PRO A 85 6.59 6.87 10.36
N ASP A 86 5.37 6.42 10.01
CA ASP A 86 5.12 5.70 8.75
C ASP A 86 5.28 6.58 7.52
N ILE A 87 4.82 7.84 7.57
CA ILE A 87 5.04 8.81 6.50
C ILE A 87 6.54 9.07 6.33
N LYS A 88 7.28 9.24 7.44
CA LYS A 88 8.74 9.34 7.42
C LYS A 88 9.37 8.09 6.79
N ALA A 89 8.96 6.89 7.21
CA ALA A 89 9.45 5.62 6.71
C ALA A 89 9.19 5.41 5.21
N LEU A 90 8.13 5.98 4.66
CA LEU A 90 7.83 5.88 3.23
C LEU A 90 8.61 6.87 2.35
N ALA A 91 9.23 7.90 2.93
CA ALA A 91 9.94 8.92 2.14
C ALA A 91 11.23 8.40 1.46
N LEU A 92 11.87 7.32 1.95
CA LEU A 92 12.95 6.62 1.22
C LEU A 92 12.44 5.63 0.18
N THR A 93 11.20 5.16 0.31
CA THR A 93 10.50 4.37 -0.71
C THR A 93 9.59 5.27 -1.55
N ARG A 94 10.14 6.34 -2.14
CA ARG A 94 9.37 7.39 -2.85
C ARG A 94 8.31 6.85 -3.81
N PRO A 95 8.56 5.81 -4.64
CA PRO A 95 7.53 5.29 -5.53
C PRO A 95 6.28 4.74 -4.84
N VAL A 96 6.42 4.24 -3.60
CA VAL A 96 5.30 3.76 -2.78
C VAL A 96 4.46 4.94 -2.30
N LEU A 97 5.09 5.93 -1.67
CA LEU A 97 4.43 7.15 -1.22
C LEU A 97 3.74 7.87 -2.39
N GLU A 98 4.42 7.94 -3.52
CA GLU A 98 3.91 8.54 -4.75
C GLU A 98 2.73 7.75 -5.33
N THR A 99 2.73 6.43 -5.21
CA THR A 99 1.57 5.60 -5.59
C THR A 99 0.36 5.90 -4.71
N MET A 100 0.56 6.06 -3.40
CA MET A 100 -0.51 6.48 -2.48
C MET A 100 -1.01 7.89 -2.81
N ARG A 101 -0.10 8.83 -3.09
CA ARG A 101 -0.42 10.22 -3.43
C ARG A 101 -1.18 10.34 -4.74
N ARG A 102 -0.79 9.62 -5.80
CA ARG A 102 -1.52 9.65 -7.08
C ARG A 102 -2.89 8.98 -6.98
N ASN A 103 -3.02 8.01 -6.08
CA ASN A 103 -4.26 7.26 -5.88
C ASN A 103 -4.87 7.58 -4.50
N VAL A 104 -5.08 8.87 -4.19
CA VAL A 104 -5.58 9.31 -2.86
C VAL A 104 -6.86 8.59 -2.43
N GLN A 105 -7.79 8.36 -3.37
CA GLN A 105 -9.04 7.66 -3.06
C GLN A 105 -8.79 6.20 -2.63
N TRP A 106 -7.83 5.53 -3.26
CA TRP A 106 -7.42 4.18 -2.87
C TRP A 106 -6.72 4.20 -1.51
N ALA A 107 -5.80 5.14 -1.28
CA ALA A 107 -5.11 5.26 0.00
C ALA A 107 -6.10 5.51 1.15
N LYS A 108 -7.08 6.39 0.95
CA LYS A 108 -8.15 6.64 1.93
C LYS A 108 -9.01 5.39 2.17
N ALA A 109 -9.45 4.72 1.10
CA ALA A 109 -10.24 3.51 1.24
C ALA A 109 -9.47 2.39 1.98
N LEU A 110 -8.16 2.27 1.73
CA LEU A 110 -7.29 1.35 2.45
C LEU A 110 -7.22 1.68 3.95
N GLY A 111 -7.02 2.96 4.29
CA GLY A 111 -6.99 3.42 5.68
C GLY A 111 -8.31 3.22 6.40
N GLU A 112 -9.43 3.55 5.76
CA GLU A 112 -10.77 3.34 6.32
C GLU A 112 -11.07 1.85 6.54
N ALA A 113 -10.72 1.00 5.57
CA ALA A 113 -10.87 -0.45 5.70
C ALA A 113 -9.99 -1.01 6.82
N TYR A 114 -8.74 -0.55 6.91
CA TYR A 114 -7.80 -0.99 7.94
C TYR A 114 -8.24 -0.53 9.34
N ALA A 115 -8.69 0.72 9.51
CA ALA A 115 -9.20 1.22 10.77
C ALA A 115 -10.47 0.49 11.23
N SER A 116 -11.33 0.06 10.30
CA SER A 116 -12.59 -0.62 10.58
C SER A 116 -12.42 -2.13 10.83
N ASN A 117 -11.58 -2.80 10.06
CA ASN A 117 -11.37 -4.25 10.12
C ASN A 117 -9.90 -4.63 9.84
N PRO A 118 -8.98 -4.38 10.79
CA PRO A 118 -7.56 -4.68 10.60
C PRO A 118 -7.31 -6.15 10.24
N SER A 119 -7.95 -7.09 10.95
CA SER A 119 -7.77 -8.53 10.74
C SER A 119 -8.27 -8.98 9.37
N GLY A 120 -9.40 -8.45 8.90
CA GLY A 120 -9.93 -8.73 7.57
C GLY A 120 -9.01 -8.22 6.45
N VAL A 121 -8.41 -7.04 6.62
CA VAL A 121 -7.47 -6.46 5.65
C VAL A 121 -6.19 -7.31 5.54
N VAL A 122 -5.58 -7.68 6.67
CA VAL A 122 -4.35 -8.50 6.63
C VAL A 122 -4.62 -9.94 6.20
N ALA A 123 -5.81 -10.48 6.50
CA ALA A 123 -6.23 -11.78 5.97
C ALA A 123 -6.40 -11.74 4.44
N ALA A 124 -6.89 -10.63 3.89
CA ALA A 124 -6.97 -10.46 2.44
C ALA A 124 -5.59 -10.42 1.78
N VAL A 125 -4.59 -9.79 2.41
CA VAL A 125 -3.20 -9.82 1.93
C VAL A 125 -2.70 -11.26 1.88
N GLN A 126 -2.90 -12.02 2.95
CA GLN A 126 -2.53 -13.43 2.99
C GLN A 126 -3.27 -14.25 1.93
N ALA A 127 -4.55 -13.98 1.68
CA ALA A 127 -5.31 -14.66 0.63
C ALA A 127 -4.73 -14.40 -0.78
N VAL A 128 -4.28 -13.16 -1.06
CA VAL A 128 -3.59 -12.84 -2.33
C VAL A 128 -2.26 -13.61 -2.42
N ARG A 129 -1.47 -13.61 -1.34
CA ARG A 129 -0.18 -14.34 -1.29
C ARG A 129 -0.35 -15.84 -1.47
N HIS A 130 -1.33 -16.45 -0.82
CA HIS A 130 -1.66 -17.87 -0.94
C HIS A 130 -2.08 -18.23 -2.36
N LYS A 131 -2.90 -17.39 -3.01
CA LYS A 131 -3.29 -17.58 -4.41
C LYS A 131 -2.07 -17.56 -5.33
N ALA A 132 -1.17 -16.58 -5.16
CA ALA A 132 0.05 -16.48 -5.97
C ALA A 132 1.02 -17.62 -5.70
N GLN A 133 1.14 -18.07 -4.45
CA GLN A 133 1.94 -19.26 -4.09
C GLN A 133 1.40 -20.52 -4.77
N ALA A 134 0.08 -20.74 -4.72
CA ALA A 134 -0.56 -21.89 -5.37
C ALA A 134 -0.41 -21.87 -6.90
N ALA A 135 -0.28 -20.68 -7.49
CA ALA A 135 0.00 -20.49 -8.91
C ALA A 135 1.50 -20.62 -9.27
N GLY A 136 2.40 -20.75 -8.29
CA GLY A 136 3.84 -20.77 -8.51
C GLY A 136 4.45 -19.41 -8.86
N GLU A 137 3.71 -18.33 -8.64
CA GLU A 137 4.09 -16.96 -8.98
C GLU A 137 4.83 -16.26 -7.83
N LEU A 138 4.64 -16.72 -6.59
CA LEU A 138 5.30 -16.16 -5.41
C LEU A 138 6.60 -16.91 -5.10
N VAL A 139 7.71 -16.40 -5.64
CA VAL A 139 9.03 -17.04 -5.54
C VAL A 139 10.05 -16.12 -4.86
N SER A 140 10.98 -16.73 -4.12
CA SER A 140 12.16 -16.02 -3.59
C SER A 140 13.07 -15.56 -4.74
N SER A 141 13.73 -14.43 -4.54
CA SER A 141 14.67 -13.79 -5.46
C SER A 141 15.88 -13.23 -4.69
N SER A 142 16.78 -12.54 -5.38
CA SER A 142 17.90 -11.83 -4.73
C SER A 142 17.48 -10.66 -3.86
N GLY A 143 16.28 -10.09 -4.08
CA GLY A 143 15.77 -8.95 -3.30
C GLY A 143 14.71 -9.31 -2.26
N GLN A 144 14.13 -10.51 -2.34
CA GLN A 144 13.01 -10.92 -1.48
C GLN A 144 13.06 -12.42 -1.17
N ARG A 145 12.84 -12.77 0.09
CA ARG A 145 12.68 -14.14 0.58
C ARG A 145 11.21 -14.40 0.90
N VAL A 146 10.68 -15.49 0.36
CA VAL A 146 9.36 -16.02 0.69
C VAL A 146 9.54 -17.05 1.81
N VAL A 147 8.91 -16.82 2.96
CA VAL A 147 8.96 -17.73 4.12
C VAL A 147 7.54 -18.18 4.46
N VAL A 148 7.32 -19.49 4.54
CA VAL A 148 6.04 -20.05 4.98
C VAL A 148 6.17 -20.49 6.43
N ALA A 149 5.45 -19.83 7.34
CA ALA A 149 5.44 -20.11 8.76
C ALA A 149 4.03 -20.48 9.22
N GLY A 150 3.76 -21.79 9.32
CA GLY A 150 2.40 -22.28 9.57
C GLY A 150 1.44 -21.88 8.45
N ALA A 151 0.42 -21.10 8.76
CA ALA A 151 -0.57 -20.61 7.79
C ALA A 151 -0.22 -19.26 7.15
N MET A 152 0.89 -18.63 7.57
CA MET A 152 1.28 -17.30 7.10
C MET A 152 2.41 -17.39 6.07
N ILE A 153 2.29 -16.56 5.04
CA ILE A 153 3.37 -16.29 4.08
C ILE A 153 3.96 -14.93 4.41
N HIS A 154 5.25 -14.93 4.75
CA HIS A 154 6.05 -13.74 5.01
C HIS A 154 6.91 -13.41 3.80
N LEU A 155 6.96 -12.12 3.46
CA LEU A 155 7.88 -11.59 2.48
C LEU A 155 8.90 -10.72 3.21
N GLU A 156 10.14 -11.18 3.20
CA GLU A 156 11.24 -10.55 3.92
C GLU A 156 12.31 -10.10 2.92
N PRO A 157 13.01 -8.99 3.14
CA PRO A 157 14.17 -8.64 2.38
C PRO A 157 15.26 -9.66 2.67
N VAL A 158 16.12 -9.85 1.68
CA VAL A 158 17.33 -10.66 1.86
C VAL A 158 18.30 -9.97 2.82
N ASP A 159 18.33 -8.63 2.79
CA ASP A 159 19.15 -7.76 3.63
C ASP A 159 18.28 -6.59 4.14
N ALA A 160 18.26 -6.37 5.46
CA ALA A 160 17.44 -5.34 6.10
C ALA A 160 17.81 -3.90 5.68
N GLN A 161 18.99 -3.69 5.10
CA GLN A 161 19.40 -2.41 4.52
C GLN A 161 18.63 -2.05 3.24
N TYR A 162 17.99 -3.04 2.61
CA TYR A 162 17.36 -2.90 1.31
C TYR A 162 15.91 -3.36 1.32
N VAL A 163 15.02 -2.57 0.72
CA VAL A 163 13.61 -2.94 0.52
C VAL A 163 13.34 -3.13 -0.96
N TYR A 164 12.89 -4.33 -1.34
CA TYR A 164 12.42 -4.62 -2.69
C TYR A 164 10.96 -4.18 -2.85
N VAL A 165 10.69 -3.37 -3.87
CA VAL A 165 9.35 -2.95 -4.28
C VAL A 165 9.06 -3.50 -5.69
N PRO A 166 8.13 -4.46 -5.82
CA PRO A 166 7.70 -5.00 -7.11
C PRO A 166 7.38 -3.89 -8.12
N GLY A 167 8.00 -3.95 -9.29
CA GLY A 167 7.81 -2.96 -10.37
C GLY A 167 8.57 -1.64 -10.21
N ALA A 168 9.18 -1.36 -9.05
CA ALA A 168 9.95 -0.13 -8.80
C ALA A 168 11.45 -0.36 -8.50
N GLY A 169 11.83 -1.55 -8.02
CA GLY A 169 13.24 -1.90 -7.81
C GLY A 169 13.62 -2.09 -6.33
N VAL A 170 14.89 -1.88 -6.00
CA VAL A 170 15.44 -2.03 -4.64
C VAL A 170 15.85 -0.67 -4.10
N PHE A 171 15.48 -0.37 -2.85
CA PHE A 171 15.71 0.92 -2.19
C PHE A 171 16.62 0.73 -0.98
N ASP A 172 17.68 1.53 -0.87
CA ASP A 172 18.52 1.63 0.32
C ASP A 172 17.76 2.39 1.41
N VAL A 173 17.39 1.66 2.47
CA VAL A 173 16.68 2.20 3.65
C VAL A 173 17.55 2.15 4.91
N ALA A 174 18.84 1.81 4.77
CA ALA A 174 19.76 1.69 5.91
C ALA A 174 19.89 2.99 6.70
N ALA A 175 19.65 4.13 6.06
CA ALA A 175 19.62 5.42 6.74
C ALA A 175 18.54 5.49 7.83
N TYR A 176 17.37 4.86 7.66
CA TYR A 176 16.26 4.91 8.61
C TYR A 176 16.43 4.05 9.85
N GLU A 177 17.26 3.01 9.82
CA GLU A 177 17.61 2.23 11.03
C GLU A 177 18.18 3.15 12.12
N ARG A 178 18.99 4.15 11.74
CA ARG A 178 19.59 5.10 12.69
C ARG A 178 18.58 6.08 13.31
N PHE A 179 17.43 6.28 12.67
CA PHE A 179 16.39 7.20 13.13
C PHE A 179 15.19 6.48 13.72
N GLY A 180 15.27 5.15 13.91
CA GLY A 180 14.19 4.36 14.49
C GLY A 180 13.03 4.06 13.54
N TRP A 181 13.07 4.46 12.25
CA TRP A 181 12.02 4.15 11.27
C TRP A 181 12.36 3.00 10.32
N GLY A 182 13.50 2.35 10.57
CA GLY A 182 14.03 1.26 9.75
C GLY A 182 13.20 -0.02 9.79
N TRP A 183 13.71 -1.04 9.11
CA TRP A 183 13.12 -2.36 8.99
C TRP A 183 12.68 -2.96 10.33
N HIS A 184 13.53 -2.87 11.36
CA HIS A 184 13.28 -3.50 12.67
C HIS A 184 12.22 -2.80 13.52
N ALA A 185 11.87 -1.57 13.17
CA ALA A 185 10.92 -0.78 13.93
C ALA A 185 9.47 -1.18 13.67
N TRP A 186 9.18 -1.94 12.62
CA TRP A 186 7.80 -2.26 12.24
C TRP A 186 7.52 -3.75 12.34
N GLN A 187 6.38 -4.07 12.93
CA GLN A 187 5.87 -5.44 13.01
C GLN A 187 4.39 -5.46 12.66
N ILE A 188 3.95 -6.52 11.98
CA ILE A 188 2.54 -6.76 11.66
C ILE A 188 2.09 -8.07 12.29
N ASN A 189 1.03 -8.02 13.08
CA ASN A 189 0.37 -9.22 13.57
C ASN A 189 -0.59 -9.73 12.49
N TRP A 190 -0.15 -10.67 11.66
CA TRP A 190 -0.94 -11.23 10.57
C TRP A 190 -2.25 -11.92 10.99
N THR A 191 -2.47 -12.16 12.28
CA THR A 191 -3.74 -12.72 12.80
C THR A 191 -4.71 -11.62 13.23
N LYS A 192 -4.22 -10.60 13.94
CA LYS A 192 -5.06 -9.54 14.51
C LYS A 192 -5.17 -8.30 13.61
N GLY A 193 -4.22 -8.12 12.72
CA GLY A 193 -4.06 -6.90 11.93
C GLY A 193 -3.28 -5.80 12.64
N ASP A 194 -2.85 -5.98 13.89
CA ASP A 194 -2.11 -4.93 14.63
C ASP A 194 -0.77 -4.62 13.95
N VAL A 195 -0.60 -3.41 13.43
CA VAL A 195 0.69 -2.84 13.07
C VAL A 195 1.29 -2.14 14.29
N ARG A 196 2.54 -2.46 14.61
CA ARG A 196 3.30 -1.87 15.72
C ARG A 196 4.54 -1.19 15.19
N TYR A 197 4.70 0.07 15.57
CA TYR A 197 5.95 0.80 15.50
C TYR A 197 6.65 0.73 16.87
N GLN A 198 7.89 0.27 16.89
CA GLN A 198 8.77 0.30 18.05
C GLN A 198 9.89 1.29 17.75
N ASP A 199 9.90 2.38 18.49
CA ASP A 199 10.95 3.38 18.41
C ASP A 199 12.24 2.79 19.00
N ALA A 200 13.05 2.19 18.14
CA ALA A 200 14.33 1.61 18.50
C ALA A 200 15.43 2.51 17.94
N PRO A 201 15.95 3.49 18.70
CA PRO A 201 17.25 4.05 18.34
C PRO A 201 18.25 2.90 18.38
N LEU A 202 19.01 2.69 17.29
CA LEU A 202 20.21 1.88 17.37
C LEU A 202 21.05 2.44 18.53
N ALA A 203 21.31 1.62 19.54
CA ALA A 203 22.26 1.96 20.59
C ALA A 203 23.53 2.47 19.89
N SER A 204 23.96 3.67 20.26
CA SER A 204 25.22 4.22 19.76
C SER A 204 26.34 3.35 20.33
N ASP A 205 26.93 2.51 19.48
CA ASP A 205 28.28 1.98 19.72
C ASP A 205 29.32 3.11 19.54
#